data_AF-A0A965DY71-F1
#
_entry.id   AF-A0A965DY71-F1
#
_cell.length_a   1.000
_cell.length_b   1.000
_cell.length_c   1.000
_cell.angle_alpha   90.00
_cell.angle_beta   90.00
_cell.angle_gamma   90.00
#
_symmetry.space_group_name_H-M   'P 1'
#
loop_
_entity.id
_entity.type
_entity.pdbx_description
1 polymer ?
#
loop_
_entity_poly.entity_id
_entity_poly.type
_entity_poly.pdbx_seq_one_letter_code
_entity_poly.pdbx_strand_id
1 'polypeptide(L)'
;MYNAWFSAMHKSVNRPAYQIYGKTRREAMWRIISVVAVARRNMDSGWPRPFFAGTVITWTDSIIACGWDFAATILREQMKEPASRCIPVTVRAGRLADKNRRIAGGFPAYPSASEILAHECGHTAQARRLSWLYLPKGAVFTLWREGNGWLHQFENEASEQGQFGGIVIGSVDAHLLHRLESRADD
;
A
#
# COMPACT_ATOMS: atom_id res chain seq x y z
N MET A 1 18.81 -13.19 10.87
CA MET A 1 18.58 -14.44 10.12
C MET A 1 17.24 -14.32 9.39
N TYR A 2 17.26 -14.10 8.08
CA TYR A 2 16.07 -14.04 7.24
C TYR A 2 15.49 -15.46 7.12
N ASN A 3 14.28 -15.69 7.64
CA ASN A 3 13.64 -17.00 7.70
C ASN A 3 13.48 -17.61 6.29
N ALA A 4 13.85 -18.88 6.12
CA ALA A 4 13.75 -19.61 4.84
C ALA A 4 12.32 -19.59 4.23
N TRP A 5 11.30 -19.44 5.08
CA TRP A 5 9.91 -19.20 4.70
C TRP A 5 9.70 -17.87 3.94
N PHE A 6 10.38 -16.78 4.33
CA PHE A 6 10.33 -15.50 3.62
C PHE A 6 11.01 -15.58 2.26
N SER A 7 12.14 -16.31 2.16
CA SER A 7 12.83 -16.54 0.89
C SER A 7 12.00 -17.42 -0.06
N ALA A 8 11.29 -18.42 0.46
CA ALA A 8 10.39 -19.26 -0.32
C ALA A 8 9.17 -18.50 -0.85
N MET A 9 8.55 -17.63 -0.03
CA MET A 9 7.47 -16.76 -0.51
C MET A 9 7.96 -15.75 -1.54
N HIS A 10 9.10 -15.09 -1.28
CA HIS A 10 9.73 -14.16 -2.23
C HIS A 10 10.09 -14.82 -3.57
N LYS A 11 10.43 -16.12 -3.57
CA LYS A 11 10.64 -16.93 -4.79
C LYS A 11 9.34 -17.38 -5.47
N SER A 12 8.25 -17.58 -4.72
CA SER A 12 6.94 -17.89 -5.29
C SER A 12 6.22 -16.66 -5.90
N VAL A 13 6.68 -15.47 -5.55
CA VAL A 13 6.19 -14.16 -6.00
C VAL A 13 7.11 -13.60 -7.10
N ASN A 14 7.48 -14.43 -8.07
CA ASN A 14 8.61 -14.20 -8.97
C ASN A 14 8.49 -12.96 -9.90
N ARG A 15 7.37 -12.24 -9.91
CA ARG A 15 7.26 -10.91 -10.53
C ARG A 15 6.30 -10.02 -9.73
N PRO A 16 6.76 -8.88 -9.19
CA PRO A 16 5.83 -7.87 -8.67
C PRO A 16 5.00 -7.30 -9.84
N ALA A 17 3.79 -6.84 -9.54
CA ALA A 17 2.96 -6.14 -10.52
C ALA A 17 3.63 -4.83 -10.96
N TYR A 18 4.31 -4.17 -10.03
CA TYR A 18 5.29 -3.11 -10.27
C TYR A 18 6.10 -2.86 -9.00
N GLN A 19 7.14 -2.04 -9.12
CA GLN A 19 7.89 -1.51 -7.99
C GLN A 19 7.58 -0.03 -7.78
N ILE A 20 7.64 0.43 -6.53
CA ILE A 20 7.41 1.82 -6.16
C ILE A 20 8.57 2.38 -5.34
N TYR A 21 8.72 3.70 -5.37
CA TYR A 21 9.49 4.42 -4.36
C TYR A 21 8.59 4.68 -3.15
N GLY A 22 9.01 4.23 -1.97
CA GLY A 22 8.33 4.57 -0.73
C GLY A 22 9.31 4.89 0.39
N LYS A 23 8.85 5.72 1.32
CA LYS A 23 9.57 6.05 2.56
C LYS A 23 8.63 6.65 3.58
N THR A 24 9.14 6.94 4.77
CA THR A 24 8.50 7.83 5.73
C THR A 24 9.08 9.24 5.66
N ARG A 25 8.38 10.23 6.22
CA ARG A 25 8.87 11.61 6.37
C ARG A 25 10.22 11.70 7.09
N ARG A 26 10.49 10.77 8.01
CA ARG A 26 11.74 10.69 8.79
C ARG A 26 12.88 9.98 8.06
N GLU A 27 12.59 9.21 7.03
CA GLU A 27 13.61 8.54 6.22
C GLU A 27 14.19 9.52 5.19
N ALA A 28 15.53 9.63 5.17
CA ALA A 28 16.25 10.45 4.19
C ALA A 28 16.26 9.81 2.79
N MET A 29 16.29 8.49 2.72
CA MET A 29 16.43 7.73 1.48
C MET A 29 15.11 7.10 1.04
N TRP A 30 14.84 7.15 -0.26
CA TRP A 30 13.76 6.39 -0.88
C TRP A 30 14.13 4.91 -0.95
N ARG A 31 13.17 4.04 -0.65
CA ARG A 31 13.30 2.58 -0.80
C ARG A 31 12.50 2.10 -2.00
N ILE A 32 12.97 1.03 -2.62
CA ILE A 32 12.19 0.28 -3.61
C ILE A 32 11.34 -0.74 -2.86
N ILE A 33 10.03 -0.68 -3.06
CA ILE A 33 9.07 -1.60 -2.47
C ILE A 33 8.34 -2.31 -3.62
N SER A 34 8.26 -3.63 -3.53
CA SER A 34 7.56 -4.48 -4.49
C SER A 34 6.07 -4.48 -4.19
N VAL A 35 5.24 -4.14 -5.18
CA VAL A 35 3.79 -4.27 -5.10
C VAL A 35 3.38 -5.56 -5.80
N VAL A 36 2.77 -6.46 -5.04
CA VAL A 36 2.44 -7.83 -5.47
C VAL A 36 0.94 -7.96 -5.58
N ALA A 37 0.45 -8.16 -6.80
CA ALA A 37 -0.97 -8.35 -7.05
C ALA A 37 -1.35 -9.83 -7.08
N VAL A 38 -2.42 -10.21 -6.37
CA VAL A 38 -2.96 -11.57 -6.36
C VAL A 38 -4.48 -11.56 -6.52
N ALA A 39 -5.01 -12.47 -7.35
CA ALA A 39 -6.44 -12.50 -7.67
C ALA A 39 -7.34 -12.74 -6.44
N ARG A 40 -6.84 -13.45 -5.42
CA ARG A 40 -7.57 -13.69 -4.15
C ARG A 40 -7.83 -12.42 -3.34
N ARG A 41 -7.14 -11.32 -3.64
CA ARG A 41 -7.32 -10.01 -3.01
C ARG A 41 -8.11 -9.04 -3.86
N ASN A 42 -8.56 -9.44 -5.05
CA ASN A 42 -9.49 -8.60 -5.82
C ASN A 42 -10.77 -8.36 -5.01
N MET A 43 -11.42 -7.23 -5.26
CA MET A 43 -12.64 -6.84 -4.59
C MET A 43 -13.79 -7.81 -4.87
N ASP A 44 -13.88 -8.37 -6.07
CA ASP A 44 -14.86 -9.37 -6.48
C ASP A 44 -14.55 -10.81 -5.98
N SER A 45 -13.46 -10.99 -5.22
CA SER A 45 -13.08 -12.32 -4.74
C SER A 45 -14.07 -12.85 -3.70
N GLY A 46 -14.39 -14.15 -3.78
CA GLY A 46 -15.25 -14.85 -2.81
C GLY A 46 -14.60 -15.12 -1.44
N TRP A 47 -13.36 -14.67 -1.21
CA TRP A 47 -12.71 -14.80 0.09
C TRP A 47 -13.28 -13.79 1.11
N PRO A 48 -13.27 -14.12 2.42
CA PRO A 48 -13.83 -13.25 3.45
C PRO A 48 -13.13 -11.88 3.49
N ARG A 49 -13.93 -10.82 3.32
CA ARG A 49 -13.60 -9.42 3.57
C ARG A 49 -13.65 -9.17 5.08
N PRO A 50 -12.61 -9.57 5.83
CA PRO A 50 -11.62 -8.52 6.09
C PRO A 50 -10.17 -8.96 5.88
N PHE A 51 -9.91 -10.24 5.59
CA PHE A 51 -8.55 -10.78 5.58
C PHE A 51 -7.93 -10.85 4.19
N PHE A 52 -8.76 -10.89 3.14
CA PHE A 52 -8.29 -11.16 1.78
C PHE A 52 -8.94 -10.26 0.73
N ALA A 53 -10.24 -10.39 0.44
CA ALA A 53 -10.86 -9.66 -0.67
C ALA A 53 -10.83 -8.13 -0.47
N GLY A 54 -10.39 -7.39 -1.49
CA GLY A 54 -10.27 -5.93 -1.48
C GLY A 54 -9.17 -5.36 -0.57
N THR A 55 -8.32 -6.20 0.01
CA THR A 55 -7.30 -5.75 0.97
C THR A 55 -6.00 -5.37 0.28
N VAL A 56 -5.38 -4.30 0.78
CA VAL A 56 -4.01 -3.89 0.50
C VAL A 56 -3.28 -3.96 1.83
N ILE A 57 -2.21 -4.73 1.91
CA ILE A 57 -1.52 -5.00 3.17
C ILE A 57 -0.02 -5.05 2.95
N THR A 58 0.71 -4.32 3.78
CA THR A 58 2.15 -4.46 3.94
C THR A 58 2.50 -5.81 4.55
N TRP A 59 3.25 -6.63 3.81
CA TRP A 59 3.68 -7.97 4.23
C TRP A 59 5.06 -7.96 4.88
N THR A 60 5.97 -7.14 4.35
CA THR A 60 7.33 -6.94 4.88
C THR A 60 7.76 -5.49 4.72
N ASP A 61 9.00 -5.17 5.09
CA ASP A 61 9.60 -3.86 4.85
C ASP A 61 9.86 -3.54 3.36
N SER A 62 9.67 -4.52 2.47
CA SER A 62 9.91 -4.38 1.03
C SER A 62 8.78 -4.94 0.15
N ILE A 63 7.67 -5.40 0.74
CA ILE A 63 6.54 -6.01 0.00
C ILE A 63 5.21 -5.46 0.51
N ILE A 64 4.40 -4.96 -0.43
CA ILE A 64 2.98 -4.65 -0.27
C ILE A 64 2.18 -5.63 -1.14
N ALA A 65 1.18 -6.30 -0.57
CA ALA A 65 0.32 -7.24 -1.27
C ALA A 65 -1.09 -6.67 -1.46
N CYS A 66 -1.64 -6.79 -2.68
CA CYS A 66 -2.96 -6.24 -3.03
C CYS A 66 -3.70 -7.09 -4.08
N GLY A 67 -4.92 -6.68 -4.42
CA GLY A 67 -5.63 -7.19 -5.60
C GLY A 67 -5.09 -6.61 -6.91
N TRP A 68 -5.36 -7.30 -8.02
CA TRP A 68 -5.04 -6.81 -9.37
C TRP A 68 -5.86 -5.58 -9.76
N ASP A 69 -7.08 -5.49 -9.27
CA ASP A 69 -7.96 -4.33 -9.42
C ASP A 69 -7.40 -3.08 -8.73
N PHE A 70 -6.91 -3.20 -7.50
CA PHE A 70 -6.22 -2.12 -6.80
C PHE A 70 -4.95 -1.71 -7.54
N ALA A 71 -4.14 -2.69 -7.96
CA ALA A 71 -2.91 -2.43 -8.71
C ALA A 71 -3.19 -1.66 -10.01
N ALA A 72 -4.26 -2.02 -10.73
CA ALA A 72 -4.72 -1.31 -11.92
C ALA A 72 -5.22 0.11 -11.61
N THR A 73 -5.94 0.31 -10.50
CA THR A 73 -6.39 1.64 -10.07
C THR A 73 -5.22 2.58 -9.81
N ILE A 74 -4.15 2.11 -9.17
CA ILE A 74 -2.91 2.90 -8.99
C ILE A 74 -2.33 3.32 -10.33
N LEU A 75 -2.21 2.42 -11.31
CA LEU A 75 -1.70 2.79 -12.62
C LEU A 75 -2.57 3.87 -13.29
N ARG A 76 -3.89 3.74 -13.24
CA ARG A 76 -4.80 4.76 -13.79
C ARG A 76 -4.65 6.11 -13.09
N GLU A 77 -4.52 6.12 -11.77
CA GLU A 77 -4.25 7.35 -11.01
C GLU A 77 -2.90 7.95 -11.43
N GLN A 78 -1.85 7.14 -11.52
CA GLN A 78 -0.50 7.59 -11.86
C GLN A 78 -0.32 8.01 -13.32
N MET A 79 -1.17 7.53 -14.23
CA MET A 79 -1.24 8.05 -15.60
C MET A 79 -1.86 9.46 -15.65
N LYS A 80 -2.76 9.80 -14.72
CA LYS A 80 -3.43 11.10 -14.65
C LYS A 80 -2.65 12.12 -13.84
N GLU A 81 -2.18 11.72 -12.66
CA GLU A 81 -1.45 12.53 -11.69
C GLU A 81 -0.24 11.75 -11.17
N PRO A 82 0.90 11.77 -11.89
CA PRO A 82 2.07 11.00 -11.52
C PRO A 82 2.69 11.52 -10.21
N ALA A 83 2.82 10.63 -9.23
CA ALA A 83 3.64 10.88 -8.04
C ALA A 83 5.12 10.82 -8.41
N SER A 84 5.95 11.55 -7.68
CA SER A 84 7.40 11.47 -7.83
C SER A 84 8.10 11.63 -6.49
N ARG A 85 9.41 11.34 -6.47
CA ARG A 85 10.24 11.56 -5.29
C ARG A 85 10.35 13.04 -4.88
N CYS A 86 10.10 13.96 -5.82
CA CYS A 86 10.08 15.41 -5.57
C CYS A 86 8.69 15.89 -5.13
N ILE A 87 7.63 15.22 -5.60
CA ILE A 87 6.23 15.54 -5.29
C ILE A 87 5.55 14.23 -4.87
N PRO A 88 5.80 13.76 -3.64
CA PRO A 88 5.26 12.48 -3.21
C PRO A 88 3.82 12.60 -2.74
N VAL A 89 3.05 11.54 -2.90
CA VAL A 89 1.72 11.42 -2.31
C VAL A 89 1.85 11.08 -0.83
N THR A 90 1.04 11.74 -0.01
CA THR A 90 0.90 11.48 1.43
C THR A 90 -0.58 11.40 1.78
N VAL A 91 -0.93 10.75 2.89
CA VAL A 91 -2.32 10.70 3.36
C VAL A 91 -2.80 12.10 3.72
N ARG A 92 -3.78 12.60 2.97
CA ARG A 92 -4.38 13.92 3.22
C ARG A 92 -5.14 13.89 4.54
N ALA A 93 -5.16 15.03 5.24
CA ALA A 93 -5.68 15.15 6.60
C ALA A 93 -5.04 14.22 7.65
N GLY A 94 -3.97 13.50 7.31
CA GLY A 94 -3.22 12.62 8.22
C GLY A 94 -3.91 11.31 8.60
N ARG A 95 -5.12 11.04 8.08
CA ARG A 95 -5.91 9.82 8.33
C ARG A 95 -6.74 9.44 7.10
N LEU A 96 -6.72 8.16 6.72
CA LEU A 96 -7.52 7.56 5.65
C LEU A 96 -9.02 7.43 6.01
N ALA A 97 -9.34 7.00 7.23
CA ALA A 97 -10.68 6.61 7.65
C ALA A 97 -11.52 7.77 8.24
N ASP A 98 -10.89 8.90 8.56
CA ASP A 98 -11.55 10.05 9.18
C ASP A 98 -12.22 10.97 8.14
N LYS A 99 -13.40 10.55 7.66
CA LYS A 99 -14.16 11.27 6.62
C LYS A 99 -14.44 12.73 6.99
N ASN A 100 -14.83 12.97 8.24
CA ASN A 100 -15.20 14.31 8.71
C ASN A 100 -13.99 15.25 8.66
N ARG A 101 -12.83 14.78 9.13
CA ARG A 101 -11.59 15.56 9.07
C ARG A 101 -11.14 15.84 7.64
N ARG A 102 -11.32 14.89 6.73
CA ARG A 102 -11.00 15.06 5.31
C ARG A 102 -11.88 16.12 4.66
N ILE A 103 -13.19 16.03 4.86
CA ILE A 103 -14.16 17.00 4.34
C ILE A 103 -13.88 18.41 4.91
N ALA A 104 -13.64 18.52 6.22
CA ALA A 104 -13.31 19.79 6.87
C ALA A 104 -12.01 20.43 6.33
N GLY A 105 -11.07 19.61 5.85
CA GLY A 105 -9.83 20.05 5.20
C GLY A 105 -9.97 20.33 3.69
N GLY A 106 -11.17 20.21 3.11
CA GLY A 106 -11.41 20.40 1.68
C GLY A 106 -10.97 19.24 0.78
N PHE A 107 -10.76 18.05 1.35
CA PHE A 107 -10.36 16.85 0.60
C PHE A 107 -11.55 15.93 0.31
N PRO A 108 -11.45 15.06 -0.72
CA PRO A 108 -12.44 14.02 -0.94
C PRO A 108 -12.67 13.14 0.30
N ALA A 109 -13.93 12.80 0.56
CA ALA A 109 -14.35 12.03 1.74
C ALA A 109 -13.69 10.63 1.82
N TYR A 110 -13.32 10.07 0.67
CA TYR A 110 -12.62 8.79 0.56
C TYR A 110 -11.19 9.02 0.05
N PRO A 111 -10.20 8.27 0.55
CA PRO A 111 -8.83 8.37 0.06
C PRO A 111 -8.70 7.80 -1.36
N SER A 112 -7.77 8.34 -2.13
CA SER A 112 -7.36 7.70 -3.40
C SER A 112 -6.57 6.42 -3.15
N ALA A 113 -6.41 5.59 -4.17
CA ALA A 113 -5.56 4.41 -4.08
C ALA A 113 -4.10 4.82 -3.77
N SER A 114 -3.63 5.93 -4.35
CA SER A 114 -2.29 6.46 -4.08
C SER A 114 -2.12 6.91 -2.62
N GLU A 115 -3.16 7.43 -1.97
CA GLU A 115 -3.14 7.72 -0.53
C GLU A 115 -3.08 6.44 0.31
N ILE A 116 -3.84 5.41 -0.06
CA ILE A 116 -3.76 4.09 0.59
C ILE A 116 -2.34 3.52 0.44
N LEU A 117 -1.72 3.63 -0.74
CA LEU A 117 -0.36 3.15 -0.95
C LEU A 117 0.68 3.94 -0.15
N ALA A 118 0.48 5.25 0.04
CA ALA A 118 1.32 6.06 0.92
C ALA A 118 1.24 5.58 2.38
N HIS A 119 0.03 5.27 2.87
CA HIS A 119 -0.17 4.67 4.19
C HIS A 119 0.58 3.33 4.33
N GLU A 120 0.47 2.44 3.34
CA GLU A 120 1.22 1.18 3.34
C GLU A 120 2.74 1.40 3.31
N CYS A 121 3.24 2.45 2.65
CA CYS A 121 4.66 2.81 2.76
C CYS A 121 5.07 3.12 4.21
N GLY A 122 4.18 3.73 5.01
CA GLY A 122 4.36 3.92 6.45
C GLY A 122 4.48 2.58 7.19
N HIS A 123 3.59 1.64 6.89
CA HIS A 123 3.66 0.29 7.44
C HIS A 123 4.96 -0.45 7.06
N THR A 124 5.51 -0.26 5.85
CA THR A 124 6.80 -0.90 5.50
C THR A 124 7.95 -0.41 6.37
N ALA A 125 7.92 0.86 6.80
CA ALA A 125 8.92 1.40 7.73
C ALA A 125 8.71 0.85 9.15
N GLN A 126 7.45 0.70 9.59
CA GLN A 126 7.14 0.03 10.84
C GLN A 126 7.60 -1.44 10.81
N ALA A 127 7.42 -2.12 9.68
CA ALA A 127 7.93 -3.48 9.46
C ALA A 127 9.45 -3.57 9.55
N ARG A 128 10.16 -2.58 8.99
CA ARG A 128 11.62 -2.47 9.12
C ARG A 128 12.06 -2.26 10.57
N ARG A 129 11.38 -1.37 11.31
CA ARG A 129 11.68 -1.04 12.71
C ARG A 129 11.40 -2.21 13.66
N LEU A 130 10.31 -2.94 13.41
CA LEU A 130 9.86 -4.04 14.27
C LEU A 130 10.40 -5.40 13.83
N SER A 131 10.91 -5.53 12.60
CA SER A 131 11.39 -6.78 12.02
C SER A 131 10.35 -7.89 12.17
N TRP A 132 10.73 -9.06 12.67
CA TRP A 132 9.86 -10.22 12.89
C TRP A 132 8.67 -9.93 13.85
N LEU A 133 8.76 -8.90 14.70
CA LEU A 133 7.66 -8.48 15.57
C LEU A 133 6.56 -7.71 14.82
N TYR A 134 6.78 -7.35 13.56
CA TYR A 134 5.79 -6.64 12.78
C TYR A 134 4.55 -7.49 12.51
N LEU A 135 4.68 -8.72 12.03
CA LEU A 135 3.51 -9.55 11.71
C LEU A 135 2.56 -9.77 12.90
N PRO A 136 3.04 -10.14 14.11
CA PRO A 136 2.13 -10.29 15.25
C PRO A 136 1.55 -8.94 15.70
N LYS A 137 2.30 -7.83 15.62
CA LYS A 137 1.77 -6.50 15.97
C LYS A 137 0.78 -6.00 14.91
N GLY A 138 1.16 -5.99 13.64
CA GLY A 138 0.33 -5.63 12.51
C GLY A 138 -0.98 -6.43 12.48
N ALA A 139 -0.95 -7.75 12.68
CA ALA A 139 -2.17 -8.56 12.74
C ALA A 139 -3.11 -8.19 13.91
N VAL A 140 -2.54 -7.74 15.03
CA VAL A 140 -3.30 -7.33 16.22
C VAL A 140 -3.81 -5.89 16.08
N PHE A 141 -3.00 -4.97 15.54
CA PHE A 141 -3.32 -3.54 15.47
C PHE A 141 -4.14 -3.13 14.23
N THR A 142 -4.03 -3.84 13.11
CA THR A 142 -4.87 -3.58 11.92
C THR A 142 -6.36 -3.84 12.18
N LEU A 143 -6.71 -4.63 13.21
CA LEU A 143 -8.09 -4.83 13.64
C LEU A 143 -8.73 -3.57 14.23
N TRP A 144 -7.93 -2.68 14.85
CA TRP A 144 -8.43 -1.47 15.48
C TRP A 144 -8.59 -0.29 14.53
N ARG A 145 -8.01 -0.38 13.31
CA ARG A 145 -8.07 0.66 12.27
C ARG A 145 -7.59 2.02 12.80
N GLU A 146 -7.60 3.05 11.95
CA GLU A 146 -7.34 4.41 12.43
C GLU A 146 -8.45 4.92 13.36
N GLY A 147 -8.11 5.84 14.26
CA GLY A 147 -9.04 6.33 15.27
C GLY A 147 -8.40 7.16 16.37
N ASN A 148 -9.16 7.44 17.43
CA ASN A 148 -8.72 8.25 18.57
C ASN A 148 -8.27 7.35 19.73
N GLY A 149 -7.12 7.67 20.34
CA GLY A 149 -6.55 6.92 21.46
C GLY A 149 -5.33 6.09 21.06
N TRP A 150 -4.68 5.52 22.07
CA TRP A 150 -3.37 4.87 21.93
C TRP A 150 -3.41 3.57 21.09
N LEU A 151 -4.54 2.86 21.10
CA LEU A 151 -4.74 1.62 20.32
C LEU A 151 -4.70 1.86 18.80
N HIS A 152 -5.00 3.08 18.37
CA HIS A 152 -5.00 3.48 16.96
C HIS A 152 -3.68 4.12 16.52
N GLN A 153 -2.73 4.33 17.44
CA GLN A 153 -1.51 5.07 17.18
C GLN A 153 -0.66 4.41 16.09
N PHE A 154 -0.69 3.08 16.01
CA PHE A 154 0.06 2.34 15.00
C PHE A 154 -0.42 2.67 13.58
N GLU A 155 -1.72 2.61 13.34
CA GLU A 155 -2.36 2.93 12.05
C GLU A 155 -2.26 4.44 11.74
N ASN A 156 -2.45 5.29 12.75
CA ASN A 156 -2.30 6.74 12.61
C ASN A 156 -0.87 7.12 12.22
N GLU A 157 0.15 6.51 12.84
CA GLU A 157 1.56 6.77 12.51
C GLU A 157 1.86 6.38 11.06
N ALA A 158 1.32 5.25 10.57
CA ALA A 158 1.52 4.83 9.18
C ALA A 158 0.98 5.88 8.20
N SER A 159 -0.22 6.41 8.44
CA SER A 159 -0.81 7.49 7.63
C SER A 159 -0.06 8.81 7.72
N GLU A 160 0.33 9.22 8.93
CA GLU A 160 1.02 10.49 9.13
C GLU A 160 2.42 10.51 8.51
N GLN A 161 3.11 9.36 8.52
CA GLN A 161 4.51 9.28 8.14
C GLN A 161 4.71 8.81 6.70
N GLY A 162 3.85 7.95 6.17
CA GLY A 162 4.03 7.29 4.89
C GLY A 162 4.05 8.24 3.68
N GLN A 163 4.94 7.96 2.73
CA GLN A 163 5.10 8.71 1.48
C GLN A 163 5.28 7.76 0.31
N PHE A 164 4.46 7.95 -0.73
CA PHE A 164 4.57 7.25 -2.02
C PHE A 164 5.17 8.19 -3.08
N GLY A 165 6.34 7.81 -3.60
CA GLY A 165 7.18 8.63 -4.49
C GLY A 165 7.09 8.25 -5.96
N GLY A 166 6.04 7.55 -6.37
CA GLY A 166 5.82 7.13 -7.75
C GLY A 166 6.31 5.72 -8.06
N ILE A 167 5.95 5.26 -9.26
CA ILE A 167 6.29 3.93 -9.78
C ILE A 167 7.71 3.95 -10.35
N VAL A 168 8.47 2.89 -10.12
CA VAL A 168 9.79 2.71 -10.71
C VAL A 168 9.64 2.48 -12.22
N ILE A 169 10.27 3.32 -13.03
CA ILE A 169 10.21 3.25 -14.50
C ILE A 169 10.65 1.85 -14.98
N GLY A 170 9.89 1.28 -15.91
CA GLY A 170 10.16 -0.04 -16.48
C GLY A 170 9.86 -1.23 -15.57
N SER A 171 9.31 -0.99 -14.36
CA SER A 171 8.98 -2.08 -13.43
C SER A 171 7.58 -2.67 -13.60
N VAL A 172 6.73 -2.06 -14.43
CA VAL A 172 5.33 -2.49 -14.59
C VAL A 172 5.26 -3.81 -15.34
N ASP A 173 4.56 -4.77 -14.76
CA ASP A 173 4.34 -6.09 -15.35
C ASP A 173 3.43 -6.00 -16.60
N ALA A 174 3.83 -6.70 -17.66
CA ALA A 174 3.12 -6.66 -18.94
C ALA A 174 1.68 -7.21 -18.85
N HIS A 175 1.40 -8.18 -17.97
CA HIS A 175 0.03 -8.67 -17.79
C HIS A 175 -0.85 -7.62 -17.13
N LEU A 176 -0.30 -6.77 -16.25
CA LEU A 176 -1.06 -5.67 -15.67
C LEU A 176 -1.42 -4.62 -16.73
N LEU A 177 -0.49 -4.29 -17.63
CA LEU A 177 -0.74 -3.38 -18.75
C LEU A 177 -1.84 -3.93 -19.67
N HIS A 178 -1.74 -5.20 -20.06
CA HIS A 178 -2.74 -5.83 -20.92
C HIS A 178 -4.15 -5.83 -20.28
N ARG A 179 -4.24 -6.04 -18.96
CA ARG A 179 -5.50 -5.96 -18.20
C ARG A 179 -6.11 -4.56 -18.13
N LEU A 180 -5.31 -3.50 -18.25
CA LEU A 180 -5.83 -2.14 -18.31
C LEU A 180 -6.48 -1.86 -19.65
N GLU A 181 -5.87 -2.34 -20.74
CA GLU A 181 -6.37 -2.21 -22.10
C GLU A 181 -7.68 -2.98 -22.26
N SER A 182 -7.73 -4.24 -21.82
CA SER A 182 -8.92 -5.11 -21.98
C SER A 182 -10.13 -4.70 -21.14
N ARG A 183 -9.98 -3.78 -20.17
CA ARG A 183 -11.06 -3.26 -19.31
C ARG A 183 -11.42 -1.80 -19.64
N ALA A 184 -10.79 -1.22 -20.66
CA ALA A 184 -11.16 0.11 -21.17
C ALA A 184 -12.33 0.03 -22.16
N ASP A 185 -12.65 -1.18 -22.63
CA ASP A 185 -13.68 -1.47 -23.64
C ASP A 185 -15.02 -1.95 -23.04
N ASP A 186 -15.13 -2.01 -21.70
CA ASP A 186 -16.36 -2.30 -20.93
C ASP A 186 -16.89 -1.02 -20.26
#